data_AF-A0A2B7ZFP7-F1
#
_entry.id   AF-A0A2B7ZFP7-F1
#
_cell.length_a   1.000
_cell.length_b   1.000
_cell.length_c   1.000
_cell.angle_alpha   90.00
_cell.angle_beta   90.00
_cell.angle_gamma   90.00
#
_symmetry.space_group_name_H-M   'P 1'
#
loop_
_entity.id
_entity.type
_entity.pdbx_description
1 polymer ?
#
loop_
_entity_poly.entity_id
_entity_poly.type
_entity_poly.pdbx_seq_one_letter_code
_entity_poly.pdbx_strand_id
1 'polypeptide(L)'
;MASKLLMTRSNINMLSLPAVQLSPVARRSLSTLSRRPSHYFQPLRHTSLPNPAFQRSFRRAYADAPIAPPQSPKPKRRFRVFRWMYRLTLLSLLGGAGALGYNVYSLRNPADQEQPDPSKKTLVILGTGWGAVSLLKRLDTENYNVIVISPRNFFLFTPLLPSCTTGLIEHRSIMEPIRNILRHKKAAVKYYEASATNIDPVKRVVRISDESAIKGDTSTTEVPYDMLVVGVGAESATFGIPGVREHSCFLKEVGDAQEIRKRIMDCVETAIFKDQTKEEVQRLLHMVVVGGGPTGVEFAGELRDFFNDDLKKWVPEITDNFKVTLVEALPNVLPTFSKQLIDYTESTFKEEDITIRTKTMVKKVSDKYIEAESTKPDGTKEIETIPYGLLVWATGNAVRGVIRDLISQIPAQKNSRRGLAVNEYLVVNGTENIWAVGDCAVTNYAPTAQVANQEGAFLARLFNTMAKTEAIEAGLKELSNAQAVAPSGEQRNRILDEIRTLQKNLRRTKQIGPFQYSHQGSLAYIGKERAVADVSWLSGNIASGGTLTYLFWRSVYLSMCFSTRNRVLVSFDWIKAKMFGRDVSRE
;
A
#
# COMPACT_ATOMS: atom_id res chain seq x y z
N MET A 1 -27.56 37.89 43.44
CA MET A 1 -28.55 36.83 43.12
C MET A 1 -27.77 35.64 42.57
N ALA A 2 -27.17 34.80 43.43
CA ALA A 2 -27.78 33.58 44.00
C ALA A 2 -28.17 32.58 42.87
N SER A 3 -27.59 31.39 42.72
CA SER A 3 -27.23 30.43 43.77
C SER A 3 -26.08 29.49 43.39
N LYS A 4 -25.22 29.22 44.39
CA LYS A 4 -24.25 28.12 44.53
C LYS A 4 -24.94 26.94 45.20
N LEU A 5 -24.57 25.70 44.89
CA LEU A 5 -24.57 24.56 45.83
C LEU A 5 -23.66 23.46 45.24
N LEU A 6 -22.41 23.26 45.67
CA LEU A 6 -21.93 22.54 46.87
C LEU A 6 -22.49 21.11 47.03
N MET A 7 -21.64 20.13 46.74
CA MET A 7 -21.56 18.90 47.53
C MET A 7 -20.09 18.43 47.62
N THR A 8 -19.56 18.49 48.83
CA THR A 8 -18.24 18.02 49.25
C THR A 8 -18.38 16.77 50.10
N ARG A 9 -17.55 15.77 49.79
CA ARG A 9 -16.82 14.81 50.65
C ARG A 9 -17.55 14.06 51.77
N SER A 10 -17.33 12.75 51.77
CA SER A 10 -16.99 12.00 53.00
C SER A 10 -16.09 10.80 52.68
N ASN A 11 -14.84 10.90 53.13
CA ASN A 11 -13.89 9.80 53.34
C ASN A 11 -14.37 8.95 54.52
N ILE A 12 -14.28 7.62 54.42
CA ILE A 12 -14.15 6.75 55.58
C ILE A 12 -13.01 5.75 55.32
N ASN A 13 -12.00 5.85 56.18
CA ASN A 13 -10.91 4.90 56.38
C ASN A 13 -11.45 3.61 57.00
N MET A 14 -10.93 2.44 56.59
CA MET A 14 -10.69 1.33 57.51
C MET A 14 -9.29 0.76 57.30
N LEU A 15 -8.53 0.83 58.38
CA LEU A 15 -7.21 0.31 58.64
C LEU A 15 -7.25 -1.20 58.98
N SER A 16 -6.45 -2.00 58.25
CA SER A 16 -5.37 -2.89 58.74
C SER A 16 -5.68 -3.97 59.81
N LEU A 17 -5.39 -5.27 59.60
CA LEU A 17 -4.11 -6.03 59.80
C LEU A 17 -4.42 -7.57 59.67
N PRO A 18 -3.48 -8.55 59.78
CA PRO A 18 -2.27 -8.84 58.98
C PRO A 18 -2.04 -10.35 58.63
N ALA A 19 -0.94 -10.62 57.88
CA ALA A 19 -0.14 -11.87 57.73
C ALA A 19 -0.78 -13.07 56.98
N VAL A 20 -0.11 -13.76 56.04
CA VAL A 20 1.15 -14.51 56.19
C VAL A 20 2.03 -14.50 54.92
N GLN A 21 3.34 -14.51 55.18
CA GLN A 21 4.51 -14.51 54.29
C GLN A 21 4.58 -15.69 53.31
N LEU A 22 5.27 -15.48 52.18
CA LEU A 22 6.33 -16.38 51.69
C LEU A 22 7.30 -15.58 50.80
N SER A 23 8.60 -15.71 51.07
CA SER A 23 9.76 -15.09 50.40
C SER A 23 10.96 -16.02 50.62
N PRO A 24 12.13 -15.82 50.00
CA PRO A 24 12.47 -15.48 48.61
C PRO A 24 13.52 -16.51 48.06
N VAL A 25 14.42 -16.08 47.14
CA VAL A 25 15.68 -16.69 46.63
C VAL A 25 15.55 -17.22 45.19
N ALA A 26 16.41 -16.92 44.20
CA ALA A 26 17.52 -15.97 44.06
C ALA A 26 17.89 -15.78 42.56
N ARG A 27 18.58 -14.66 42.30
CA ARG A 27 19.38 -14.36 41.09
C ARG A 27 20.55 -15.35 40.94
N ARG A 28 21.01 -15.59 39.70
CA ARG A 28 22.41 -15.35 39.28
C ARG A 28 22.63 -15.57 37.78
N SER A 29 23.23 -14.54 37.18
CA SER A 29 24.08 -14.54 36.00
C SER A 29 25.31 -15.42 36.17
N LEU A 30 25.87 -15.98 35.09
CA LEU A 30 27.30 -16.28 34.99
C LEU A 30 27.80 -16.18 33.54
N SER A 31 29.00 -15.61 33.44
CA SER A 31 29.77 -15.26 32.26
C SER A 31 31.04 -16.12 32.17
N THR A 32 31.49 -16.39 30.94
CA THR A 32 32.88 -16.38 30.43
C THR A 32 33.98 -17.37 30.91
N LEU A 33 34.78 -17.80 29.91
CA LEU A 33 36.24 -18.13 29.91
C LEU A 33 36.66 -19.51 30.48
N SER A 34 37.69 -20.26 30.05
CA SER A 34 38.79 -20.14 29.05
C SER A 34 39.56 -21.48 28.94
N ARG A 35 40.27 -21.71 27.81
CA ARG A 35 41.54 -22.44 27.54
C ARG A 35 41.88 -23.84 28.14
N ARG A 36 42.25 -24.77 27.22
CA ARG A 36 43.44 -25.68 27.08
C ARG A 36 44.36 -25.94 28.32
N PRO A 37 45.06 -27.11 28.47
CA PRO A 37 45.91 -27.73 27.44
C PRO A 37 46.08 -29.29 27.47
N SER A 38 46.99 -29.73 26.60
CA SER A 38 47.58 -31.03 26.25
C SER A 38 48.13 -31.93 27.38
N HIS A 39 48.19 -33.26 27.16
CA HIS A 39 49.43 -34.04 26.93
C HIS A 39 49.18 -35.57 26.80
N TYR A 40 49.74 -36.14 25.72
CA TYR A 40 50.44 -37.44 25.57
C TYR A 40 50.01 -38.67 26.38
N PHE A 41 49.77 -39.80 25.70
CA PHE A 41 50.61 -41.01 25.72
C PHE A 41 50.10 -42.05 24.68
N GLN A 42 51.01 -42.51 23.83
CA GLN A 42 50.95 -43.73 22.98
C GLN A 42 51.66 -44.88 23.75
N PRO A 43 51.81 -46.16 23.30
CA PRO A 43 51.47 -46.80 21.99
C PRO A 43 51.00 -48.30 22.08
N LEU A 44 50.97 -48.98 20.90
CA LEU A 44 51.06 -50.45 20.62
C LEU A 44 49.76 -51.28 20.82
N ARG A 45 49.42 -52.35 20.08
CA ARG A 45 49.88 -53.03 18.84
C ARG A 45 48.82 -54.11 18.50
N HIS A 46 48.62 -54.37 17.20
CA HIS A 46 48.36 -55.66 16.51
C HIS A 46 47.25 -56.67 16.92
N THR A 47 46.39 -56.92 15.90
CA THR A 47 46.02 -58.22 15.25
C THR A 47 45.00 -59.21 15.84
N SER A 48 43.98 -59.45 14.99
CA SER A 48 43.38 -60.74 14.53
C SER A 48 42.66 -61.69 15.51
N LEU A 49 41.34 -61.82 15.27
CA LEU A 49 40.46 -63.01 15.15
C LEU A 49 41.06 -64.40 15.48
N PRO A 50 40.30 -65.38 16.04
CA PRO A 50 39.05 -65.88 15.43
C PRO A 50 37.95 -66.48 16.35
N ASN A 51 36.83 -66.82 15.71
CA ASN A 51 35.76 -67.81 16.03
C ASN A 51 36.29 -69.16 16.61
N PRO A 52 35.49 -70.18 17.06
CA PRO A 52 34.01 -70.36 17.04
C PRO A 52 33.41 -71.09 18.30
N ALA A 53 32.12 -71.46 18.25
CA ALA A 53 31.47 -72.74 18.71
C ALA A 53 30.13 -72.49 19.44
N PHE A 54 29.12 -73.38 19.50
CA PHE A 54 28.57 -74.50 18.73
C PHE A 54 27.40 -75.03 19.59
N GLN A 55 26.25 -75.40 19.01
CA GLN A 55 25.36 -76.54 19.38
C GLN A 55 23.97 -76.34 18.72
N ARG A 56 23.65 -77.04 17.61
CA ARG A 56 23.11 -78.42 17.45
C ARG A 56 21.62 -78.58 17.80
N SER A 57 20.80 -78.86 16.78
CA SER A 57 19.85 -79.99 16.76
C SER A 57 19.27 -80.23 15.35
N PHE A 58 19.04 -81.50 15.04
CA PHE A 58 18.68 -82.10 13.74
C PHE A 58 17.17 -82.16 13.48
N ARG A 59 16.72 -82.10 12.21
CA ARG A 59 15.98 -83.18 11.50
C ARG A 59 15.64 -82.82 10.03
N ARG A 60 15.78 -83.83 9.17
CA ARG A 60 15.50 -83.90 7.71
C ARG A 60 14.00 -83.95 7.39
N ALA A 61 13.59 -83.44 6.22
CA ALA A 61 12.68 -84.15 5.28
C ALA A 61 12.62 -83.43 3.91
N TYR A 62 12.46 -84.24 2.86
CA TYR A 62 12.39 -83.96 1.42
C TYR A 62 11.21 -83.05 0.99
N ALA A 63 11.40 -82.26 -0.08
CA ALA A 63 10.53 -82.22 -1.27
C ALA A 63 11.01 -81.14 -2.27
N ASP A 64 11.27 -81.54 -3.51
CA ASP A 64 11.54 -80.68 -4.66
C ASP A 64 10.34 -79.77 -5.00
N ALA A 65 10.62 -78.48 -5.22
CA ALA A 65 9.77 -77.59 -6.00
C ALA A 65 10.67 -76.57 -6.74
N PRO A 66 10.40 -76.27 -8.03
CA PRO A 66 11.32 -75.51 -8.88
C PRO A 66 11.44 -74.04 -8.44
N ILE A 67 12.68 -73.54 -8.46
CA ILE A 67 13.03 -72.15 -8.13
C ILE A 67 12.40 -71.22 -9.19
N ALA A 68 11.43 -70.41 -8.78
CA ALA A 68 10.89 -69.33 -9.61
C ALA A 68 11.98 -68.28 -9.89
N PRO A 69 12.06 -67.71 -11.12
CA PRO A 69 13.05 -66.68 -11.42
C PRO A 69 12.84 -65.45 -10.52
N PRO A 70 13.92 -64.76 -10.11
CA PRO A 70 13.83 -63.63 -9.18
C PRO A 70 12.92 -62.55 -9.76
N GLN A 71 11.85 -62.21 -9.03
CA GLN A 71 10.97 -61.12 -9.39
C GLN A 71 11.77 -59.82 -9.46
N SER A 72 11.72 -59.13 -10.61
CA SER A 72 12.29 -57.78 -10.74
C SER A 72 11.71 -56.87 -9.65
N PRO A 73 12.53 -56.02 -9.00
CA PRO A 73 12.05 -55.21 -7.89
C PRO A 73 10.93 -54.29 -8.36
N LYS A 74 9.72 -54.50 -7.84
CA LYS A 74 8.55 -53.65 -8.13
C LYS A 74 8.92 -52.20 -7.83
N PRO A 75 8.76 -51.25 -8.77
CA PRO A 75 9.19 -49.87 -8.57
C PRO A 75 8.49 -49.29 -7.33
N LYS A 76 9.30 -48.82 -6.36
CA LYS A 76 8.81 -48.33 -5.07
C LYS A 76 7.79 -47.20 -5.30
N ARG A 77 6.60 -47.32 -4.68
CA ARG A 77 5.42 -46.43 -4.81
C ARG A 77 5.77 -44.92 -4.72
N ARG A 78 6.81 -44.56 -3.96
CA ARG A 78 7.35 -43.18 -3.85
C ARG A 78 7.84 -42.59 -5.17
N PHE A 79 8.40 -43.38 -6.09
CA PHE A 79 8.93 -42.89 -7.37
C PHE A 79 7.80 -42.50 -8.35
N ARG A 80 6.64 -43.15 -8.24
CA ARG A 80 5.43 -42.75 -8.99
C ARG A 80 4.87 -41.43 -8.50
N VAL A 81 4.82 -41.19 -7.19
CA VAL A 81 4.33 -39.92 -6.62
C VAL A 81 5.21 -38.75 -7.05
N PHE A 82 6.54 -38.89 -6.97
CA PHE A 82 7.47 -37.84 -7.41
C PHE A 82 7.33 -37.53 -8.91
N ARG A 83 7.15 -38.56 -9.76
CA ARG A 83 6.94 -38.38 -11.20
C ARG A 83 5.59 -37.72 -11.52
N TRP A 84 4.54 -38.01 -10.74
CA TRP A 84 3.26 -37.30 -10.85
C TRP A 84 3.35 -35.86 -10.38
N MET A 85 3.99 -35.59 -9.24
CA MET A 85 4.25 -34.23 -8.77
C MET A 85 5.05 -33.43 -9.80
N TYR A 86 6.14 -33.98 -10.33
CA TYR A 86 6.94 -33.33 -11.37
C TYR A 86 6.12 -33.01 -12.61
N ARG A 87 5.29 -33.95 -13.10
CA ARG A 87 4.40 -33.71 -14.24
C ARG A 87 3.36 -32.64 -13.97
N LEU A 88 2.74 -32.65 -12.78
CA LEU A 88 1.78 -31.62 -12.37
C LEU A 88 2.46 -30.24 -12.28
N THR A 89 3.66 -30.17 -11.71
CA THR A 89 4.44 -28.93 -11.66
C THR A 89 4.76 -28.44 -13.06
N LEU A 90 5.26 -29.30 -13.95
CA LEU A 90 5.59 -28.92 -15.32
C LEU A 90 4.35 -28.46 -16.11
N LEU A 91 3.23 -29.18 -15.99
CA LEU A 91 1.97 -28.79 -16.62
C LEU A 91 1.45 -27.47 -16.06
N SER A 92 1.58 -27.23 -14.76
CA SER A 92 1.19 -25.96 -14.12
C SER A 92 2.08 -24.81 -14.59
N LEU A 93 3.39 -25.05 -14.76
CA LEU A 93 4.32 -24.06 -15.30
C LEU A 93 4.01 -23.72 -16.76
N LEU A 94 3.77 -24.73 -17.60
CA LEU A 94 3.41 -24.54 -19.01
C LEU A 94 2.06 -23.83 -19.15
N GLY A 95 1.06 -24.26 -18.37
CA GLY A 95 -0.25 -23.61 -18.32
C GLY A 95 -0.16 -22.16 -17.83
N GLY A 96 0.63 -21.91 -16.78
CA GLY A 96 0.89 -20.57 -16.25
C GLY A 96 1.60 -19.67 -17.25
N ALA A 97 2.61 -20.19 -17.96
CA ALA A 97 3.32 -19.47 -19.01
C ALA A 97 2.40 -19.16 -20.20
N GLY A 98 1.57 -20.12 -20.63
CA GLY A 98 0.57 -19.90 -21.68
C GLY A 98 -0.47 -18.86 -21.30
N ALA A 99 -0.99 -18.92 -20.07
CA ALA A 99 -1.93 -17.94 -19.55
C ALA A 99 -1.31 -16.54 -19.45
N LEU A 100 -0.06 -16.44 -18.98
CA LEU A 100 0.67 -15.18 -18.95
C LEU A 100 0.89 -14.63 -20.36
N GLY A 101 1.31 -15.48 -21.31
CA GLY A 101 1.47 -15.12 -22.71
C GLY A 101 0.19 -14.59 -23.35
N TYR A 102 -0.95 -15.25 -23.09
CA TYR A 102 -2.26 -14.79 -23.54
C TYR A 102 -2.65 -13.44 -22.92
N ASN A 103 -2.42 -13.26 -21.61
CA ASN A 103 -2.68 -11.97 -20.95
C ASN A 103 -1.83 -10.84 -21.54
N VAL A 104 -0.54 -11.08 -21.81
CA VAL A 104 0.34 -10.10 -22.46
C VAL A 104 -0.12 -9.79 -23.88
N TYR A 105 -0.52 -10.82 -24.65
CA TYR A 105 -1.08 -10.64 -25.98
C TYR A 105 -2.35 -9.78 -25.94
N SER A 106 -3.30 -10.11 -25.07
CA SER A 106 -4.54 -9.36 -24.91
C SER A 106 -4.28 -7.91 -24.50
N LEU A 107 -3.33 -7.66 -23.59
CA LEU A 107 -2.96 -6.31 -23.15
C LEU A 107 -2.36 -5.46 -24.26
N ARG A 108 -1.69 -6.07 -25.24
CA ARG A 108 -1.07 -5.37 -26.37
C ARG A 108 -2.03 -5.15 -27.54
N ASN A 109 -3.12 -5.91 -27.59
CA ASN A 109 -4.08 -5.92 -28.70
C ASN A 109 -5.49 -5.66 -28.16
N PRO A 110 -5.79 -4.43 -27.71
CA PRO A 110 -7.14 -4.08 -27.26
C PRO A 110 -8.12 -4.11 -28.43
N ALA A 111 -9.37 -4.49 -28.15
CA ALA A 111 -10.46 -4.41 -29.12
C ALA A 111 -10.78 -2.96 -29.49
N ASP A 112 -11.51 -2.79 -30.59
CA ASP A 112 -12.11 -1.50 -30.93
C ASP A 112 -13.14 -1.09 -29.88
N GLN A 113 -13.25 0.22 -29.67
CA GLN A 113 -14.14 0.79 -28.66
C GLN A 113 -15.33 1.44 -29.32
N GLU A 114 -16.50 1.28 -28.72
CA GLU A 114 -17.71 2.00 -29.13
C GLU A 114 -17.49 3.51 -29.00
N GLN A 115 -17.98 4.27 -29.97
CA GLN A 115 -17.88 5.74 -29.94
C GLN A 115 -18.84 6.32 -28.89
N PRO A 116 -18.53 7.49 -28.31
CA PRO A 116 -19.42 8.18 -27.39
C PRO A 116 -20.80 8.44 -28.01
N ASP A 117 -21.85 8.17 -27.24
CA ASP A 117 -23.25 8.38 -27.65
C ASP A 117 -23.77 9.66 -27.01
N PRO A 118 -24.07 10.73 -27.77
CA PRO A 118 -24.51 12.01 -27.23
C PRO A 118 -25.77 11.94 -26.34
N SER A 119 -26.56 10.87 -26.41
CA SER A 119 -27.75 10.70 -25.58
C SER A 119 -27.43 10.22 -24.15
N LYS A 120 -26.24 9.67 -23.92
CA LYS A 120 -25.79 9.17 -22.61
C LYS A 120 -25.25 10.30 -21.73
N LYS A 121 -25.46 10.16 -20.42
CA LYS A 121 -24.91 11.09 -19.41
C LYS A 121 -23.39 11.14 -19.47
N THR A 122 -22.84 12.35 -19.35
CA THR A 122 -21.40 12.60 -19.28
C THR A 122 -20.90 12.47 -17.84
N LEU A 123 -20.05 11.48 -17.60
CA LEU A 123 -19.39 11.23 -16.32
C LEU A 123 -17.94 11.72 -16.38
N VAL A 124 -17.65 12.80 -15.65
CA VAL A 124 -16.29 13.32 -15.48
C VAL A 124 -15.67 12.72 -14.21
N ILE A 125 -14.46 12.18 -14.33
CA ILE A 125 -13.67 11.63 -13.23
C ILE A 125 -12.36 12.42 -13.11
N LEU A 126 -12.15 13.07 -11.97
CA LEU A 126 -10.93 13.80 -11.66
C LEU A 126 -9.93 12.91 -10.93
N GLY A 127 -8.71 12.83 -11.45
CA GLY A 127 -7.60 12.08 -10.88
C GLY A 127 -7.41 10.69 -11.47
N THR A 128 -6.20 10.16 -11.28
CA THR A 128 -5.75 8.83 -11.73
C THR A 128 -5.11 8.04 -10.57
N GLY A 129 -5.60 8.28 -9.35
CA GLY A 129 -5.16 7.60 -8.13
C GLY A 129 -6.00 6.36 -7.78
N TRP A 130 -5.85 5.87 -6.55
CA TRP A 130 -6.50 4.66 -6.05
C TRP A 130 -8.03 4.65 -6.21
N GLY A 131 -8.71 5.72 -5.82
CA GLY A 131 -10.17 5.83 -5.93
C GLY A 131 -10.65 5.85 -7.38
N ALA A 132 -10.14 6.79 -8.17
CA ALA A 132 -10.51 6.96 -9.58
C ALA A 132 -10.23 5.69 -10.41
N VAL A 133 -9.07 5.07 -10.24
CA VAL A 133 -8.72 3.87 -11.03
C VAL A 133 -9.51 2.64 -10.56
N SER A 134 -9.80 2.53 -9.26
CA SER A 134 -10.66 1.44 -8.75
C SER A 134 -12.09 1.53 -9.29
N LEU A 135 -12.63 2.76 -9.38
CA LEU A 135 -13.89 3.06 -10.08
C LEU A 135 -13.78 2.67 -11.54
N LEU A 136 -12.82 3.26 -12.27
CA LEU A 136 -12.63 3.02 -13.69
C LEU A 136 -12.56 1.55 -14.01
N LYS A 137 -11.77 0.73 -13.29
CA LYS A 137 -11.64 -0.70 -13.60
C LYS A 137 -12.95 -1.49 -13.53
N ARG A 138 -13.92 -1.07 -12.71
CA ARG A 138 -15.20 -1.79 -12.50
C ARG A 138 -16.41 -1.10 -13.10
N LEU A 139 -16.27 0.16 -13.52
CA LEU A 139 -17.31 0.89 -14.22
C LEU A 139 -17.56 0.26 -15.59
N ASP A 140 -18.83 0.06 -15.91
CA ASP A 140 -19.27 -0.29 -17.24
C ASP A 140 -19.47 1.00 -18.05
N THR A 141 -18.51 1.25 -18.93
CA THR A 141 -18.43 2.47 -19.74
C THR A 141 -19.48 2.51 -20.83
N GLU A 142 -20.15 1.40 -21.15
CA GLU A 142 -21.24 1.41 -22.13
C GLU A 142 -22.43 2.26 -21.65
N ASN A 143 -22.54 2.51 -20.34
CA ASN A 143 -23.63 3.27 -19.74
C ASN A 143 -23.45 4.79 -19.74
N TYR A 144 -22.23 5.30 -20.00
CA TYR A 144 -21.88 6.71 -19.81
C TYR A 144 -20.86 7.21 -20.83
N ASN A 145 -20.90 8.50 -21.16
CA ASN A 145 -19.78 9.17 -21.82
C ASN A 145 -18.73 9.53 -20.76
N VAL A 146 -17.66 8.75 -20.66
CA VAL A 146 -16.67 8.92 -19.59
C VAL A 146 -15.51 9.82 -20.04
N ILE A 147 -15.21 10.83 -19.22
CA ILE A 147 -14.06 11.71 -19.38
C ILE A 147 -13.21 11.65 -18.11
N VAL A 148 -11.92 11.35 -18.28
CA VAL A 148 -10.94 11.35 -17.18
C VAL A 148 -10.02 12.55 -17.33
N ILE A 149 -9.85 13.32 -16.26
CA ILE A 149 -8.97 14.49 -16.22
C ILE A 149 -7.96 14.29 -15.10
N SER A 150 -6.67 14.30 -15.42
CA SER A 150 -5.60 14.25 -14.43
C SER A 150 -4.30 14.74 -15.05
N PRO A 151 -3.49 15.54 -14.35
CA PRO A 151 -2.16 15.93 -14.84
C PRO A 151 -1.19 14.73 -14.89
N ARG A 152 -1.56 13.60 -14.27
CA ARG A 152 -0.77 12.37 -14.24
C ARG A 152 -1.37 11.31 -15.15
N ASN A 153 -0.66 10.94 -16.21
CA ASN A 153 -1.11 9.96 -17.21
C ASN A 153 -0.91 8.48 -16.82
N PHE A 154 -0.66 8.21 -15.54
CA PHE A 154 -0.52 6.87 -15.00
C PHE A 154 -1.14 6.75 -13.61
N PHE A 155 -1.52 5.52 -13.26
CA PHE A 155 -1.74 5.10 -11.89
C PHE A 155 -0.41 4.81 -11.21
N LEU A 156 -0.27 5.23 -9.96
CA LEU A 156 0.91 4.97 -9.13
C LEU A 156 0.53 4.02 -7.98
N PHE A 157 1.21 2.87 -7.91
CA PHE A 157 1.09 1.95 -6.78
C PHE A 157 1.93 2.44 -5.60
N THR A 158 1.39 3.44 -4.89
CA THR A 158 2.06 4.18 -3.82
C THR A 158 2.69 3.34 -2.69
N PRO A 159 2.20 2.14 -2.31
CA PRO A 159 2.82 1.39 -1.20
C PRO A 159 4.24 0.89 -1.48
N LEU A 160 4.67 0.82 -2.74
CA LEU A 160 6.03 0.43 -3.11
C LEU A 160 6.91 1.63 -3.52
N LEU A 161 6.40 2.86 -3.33
CA LEU A 161 7.14 4.08 -3.63
C LEU A 161 8.39 4.26 -2.73
N PRO A 162 8.37 3.92 -1.42
CA PRO A 162 9.59 3.99 -0.60
C PRO A 162 10.75 3.18 -1.18
N SER A 163 10.49 1.98 -1.71
CA SER A 163 11.50 1.13 -2.36
C SER A 163 12.09 1.72 -3.65
N CYS A 164 11.44 2.70 -4.27
CA CYS A 164 11.96 3.39 -5.46
C CYS A 164 13.05 4.40 -5.10
N THR A 165 13.05 4.91 -3.87
CA THR A 165 14.05 5.91 -3.40
C THR A 165 15.46 5.33 -3.30
N THR A 166 15.58 4.01 -3.21
CA THR A 166 16.84 3.27 -3.05
C THR A 166 17.17 2.36 -4.24
N GLY A 167 16.32 2.35 -5.28
CA GLY A 167 16.52 1.50 -6.46
C GLY A 167 16.26 0.00 -6.22
N LEU A 168 15.57 -0.36 -5.13
CA LEU A 168 15.10 -1.74 -4.93
C LEU A 168 14.00 -2.10 -5.94
N ILE A 169 13.16 -1.13 -6.27
CA ILE A 169 12.10 -1.23 -7.26
C ILE A 169 12.25 -0.08 -8.24
N GLU A 170 12.11 -0.36 -9.53
CA GLU A 170 12.09 0.68 -10.55
C GLU A 170 10.75 1.41 -10.51
N HIS A 171 10.76 2.74 -10.58
CA HIS A 171 9.52 3.51 -10.53
C HIS A 171 8.55 3.09 -11.66
N ARG A 172 9.05 2.73 -12.86
CA ARG A 172 8.24 2.25 -13.99
C ARG A 172 7.56 0.90 -13.73
N SER A 173 8.02 0.14 -12.75
CA SER A 173 7.45 -1.14 -12.32
C SER A 173 6.22 -0.98 -11.44
N ILE A 174 6.05 0.18 -10.80
CA ILE A 174 4.90 0.51 -9.95
C ILE A 174 3.93 1.52 -10.61
N MET A 175 4.21 1.89 -11.86
CA MET A 175 3.37 2.75 -12.70
C MET A 175 2.54 1.91 -13.69
N GLU A 176 1.28 2.28 -13.88
CA GLU A 176 0.42 1.71 -14.91
C GLU A 176 -0.19 2.83 -15.77
N PRO A 177 0.15 2.93 -17.07
CA PRO A 177 -0.39 3.99 -17.93
C PRO A 177 -1.92 3.99 -17.92
N ILE A 178 -2.53 5.16 -17.69
CA ILE A 178 -4.00 5.24 -17.61
C ILE A 178 -4.63 4.84 -18.93
N ARG A 179 -4.00 5.20 -20.06
CA ARG A 179 -4.46 4.86 -21.41
C ARG A 179 -4.55 3.35 -21.62
N ASN A 180 -3.69 2.55 -20.97
CA ASN A 180 -3.79 1.09 -21.02
C ASN A 180 -5.10 0.62 -20.36
N ILE A 181 -5.41 1.15 -19.18
CA ILE A 181 -6.66 0.84 -18.46
C ILE A 181 -7.88 1.28 -19.27
N LEU A 182 -7.82 2.46 -19.90
CA LEU A 182 -8.93 3.03 -20.66
C LEU A 182 -9.17 2.30 -21.98
N ARG A 183 -8.14 1.86 -22.70
CA ARG A 183 -8.28 1.13 -23.98
C ARG A 183 -8.84 -0.28 -23.84
N HIS A 184 -8.83 -0.84 -22.64
CA HIS A 184 -9.46 -2.13 -22.34
C HIS A 184 -10.91 -2.00 -21.87
N LYS A 185 -11.50 -0.81 -22.00
CA LYS A 185 -12.94 -0.59 -21.85
C LYS A 185 -13.68 -0.86 -23.14
N LYS A 186 -14.95 -1.22 -23.04
CA LYS A 186 -15.79 -1.52 -24.21
C LYS A 186 -16.17 -0.25 -24.98
N ALA A 187 -16.55 0.81 -24.26
CA ALA A 187 -16.80 2.13 -24.84
C ALA A 187 -15.59 3.04 -24.66
N ALA A 188 -15.42 3.97 -25.59
CA ALA A 188 -14.30 4.89 -25.61
C ALA A 188 -14.34 5.82 -24.39
N VAL A 189 -13.21 5.95 -23.70
CA VAL A 189 -13.05 6.88 -22.58
C VAL A 189 -12.10 7.99 -23.01
N LYS A 190 -12.56 9.24 -22.92
CA LYS A 190 -11.72 10.40 -23.20
C LYS A 190 -10.79 10.66 -22.03
N TYR A 191 -9.51 10.92 -22.29
CA TYR A 191 -8.54 11.32 -21.28
C TYR A 191 -7.89 12.64 -21.65
N TYR A 192 -7.90 13.58 -20.71
CA TYR A 192 -7.17 14.83 -20.75
C TYR A 192 -6.04 14.81 -19.71
N GLU A 193 -4.80 14.96 -20.20
CA GLU A 193 -3.63 15.19 -19.35
C GLU A 193 -3.62 16.66 -18.96
N ALA A 194 -4.38 16.99 -17.92
CA ALA A 194 -4.64 18.37 -17.50
C ALA A 194 -5.01 18.42 -16.02
N SER A 195 -4.71 19.56 -15.39
CA SER A 195 -5.16 19.86 -14.03
C SER A 195 -6.56 20.46 -14.04
N ALA A 196 -7.42 20.00 -13.13
CA ALA A 196 -8.66 20.68 -12.81
C ALA A 196 -8.35 21.92 -11.96
N THR A 197 -8.56 23.10 -12.53
CA THR A 197 -8.23 24.39 -11.89
C THR A 197 -9.42 24.98 -11.13
N ASN A 198 -10.63 24.75 -11.64
CA ASN A 198 -11.87 25.18 -11.00
C ASN A 198 -13.01 24.21 -11.31
N ILE A 199 -13.92 24.04 -10.36
CA ILE A 199 -15.15 23.26 -10.49
C ILE A 199 -16.30 24.22 -10.20
N ASP A 200 -17.18 24.44 -11.16
CA ASP A 200 -18.40 25.22 -10.99
C ASP A 200 -19.59 24.25 -10.82
N PRO A 201 -20.10 24.07 -9.59
CA PRO A 201 -21.18 23.12 -9.31
C PRO A 201 -22.54 23.58 -9.84
N VAL A 202 -22.71 24.88 -10.15
CA VAL A 202 -23.97 25.45 -10.64
C VAL A 202 -24.06 25.31 -12.15
N LYS A 203 -23.02 25.72 -12.87
CA LYS A 203 -22.93 25.55 -14.34
C LYS A 203 -22.60 24.12 -14.76
N ARG A 204 -22.15 23.29 -13.82
CA ARG A 204 -21.74 21.89 -14.03
C ARG A 204 -20.63 21.76 -15.07
N VAL A 205 -19.57 22.55 -14.87
CA VAL A 205 -18.37 22.53 -15.70
C VAL A 205 -17.11 22.40 -14.86
N VAL A 206 -16.10 21.73 -15.39
CA VAL A 206 -14.75 21.71 -14.83
C VAL A 206 -13.81 22.47 -15.75
N ARG A 207 -13.17 23.52 -15.25
CA ARG A 207 -12.13 24.23 -15.98
C ARG A 207 -10.82 23.47 -15.87
N ILE A 208 -10.27 23.06 -17.01
CA ILE A 208 -9.03 22.29 -17.09
C ILE A 208 -7.92 23.12 -17.73
N SER A 209 -6.68 22.88 -17.30
CA SER A 209 -5.49 23.49 -17.87
C SER A 209 -4.42 22.43 -18.16
N ASP A 210 -3.90 22.45 -19.38
CA ASP A 210 -2.69 21.70 -19.74
C ASP A 210 -1.48 22.40 -19.10
N GLU A 211 -0.73 21.67 -18.27
CA GLU A 211 0.46 22.15 -17.56
C GLU A 211 1.76 21.82 -18.30
N SER A 212 1.70 21.13 -19.45
CA SER A 212 2.86 20.79 -20.27
C SER A 212 3.64 22.03 -20.70
N ALA A 213 4.97 21.91 -20.80
CA ALA A 213 5.80 22.96 -21.41
C ALA A 213 5.48 23.14 -22.90
N ILE A 214 4.98 22.10 -23.57
CA ILE A 214 4.52 22.16 -24.96
C ILE A 214 3.08 22.68 -24.96
N LYS A 215 2.85 23.83 -25.61
CA LYS A 215 1.52 24.45 -25.71
C LYS A 215 1.00 24.41 -27.15
N GLY A 216 -0.27 24.06 -27.31
CA GLY A 216 -1.02 24.28 -28.55
C GLY A 216 -1.89 25.54 -28.47
N ASP A 217 -2.70 25.79 -29.50
CA ASP A 217 -3.59 26.96 -29.58
C ASP A 217 -4.58 27.06 -28.41
N THR A 218 -4.98 25.89 -27.86
CA THR A 218 -5.83 25.79 -26.68
C THR A 218 -5.10 25.06 -25.57
N SER A 219 -4.79 25.76 -24.47
CA SER A 219 -4.20 25.18 -23.26
C SER A 219 -5.16 25.15 -22.07
N THR A 220 -6.29 25.84 -22.16
CA THR A 220 -7.29 25.94 -21.10
C THR A 220 -8.68 25.90 -21.70
N THR A 221 -9.57 25.11 -21.12
CA THR A 221 -10.96 24.99 -21.59
C THR A 221 -11.88 24.53 -20.45
N GLU A 222 -13.18 24.50 -20.71
CA GLU A 222 -14.20 23.99 -19.80
C GLU A 222 -14.77 22.66 -20.32
N VAL A 223 -14.98 21.71 -19.41
CA VAL A 223 -15.56 20.41 -19.70
C VAL A 223 -16.89 20.28 -18.94
N PRO A 224 -18.04 20.20 -19.65
CA PRO A 224 -19.33 20.01 -19.00
C PRO A 224 -19.48 18.59 -18.45
N TYR A 225 -20.31 18.44 -17.41
CA TYR A 225 -20.61 17.14 -16.82
C TYR A 225 -22.08 17.01 -16.38
N ASP A 226 -22.62 15.81 -16.48
CA ASP A 226 -23.86 15.44 -15.79
C ASP A 226 -23.55 14.89 -14.39
N MET A 227 -22.47 14.10 -14.31
CA MET A 227 -21.99 13.47 -13.09
C MET A 227 -20.49 13.76 -12.91
N LEU A 228 -20.07 14.11 -11.69
CA LEU A 228 -18.68 14.39 -11.37
C LEU A 228 -18.19 13.49 -10.23
N VAL A 229 -17.06 12.81 -10.43
CA VAL A 229 -16.34 12.09 -9.36
C VAL A 229 -15.01 12.79 -9.11
N VAL A 230 -14.82 13.26 -7.89
CA VAL A 230 -13.60 13.93 -7.43
C VAL A 230 -12.71 12.92 -6.72
N GLY A 231 -11.61 12.52 -7.36
CA GLY A 231 -10.62 11.56 -6.86
C GLY A 231 -9.18 12.10 -6.92
N VAL A 232 -9.01 13.39 -6.65
CA VAL A 232 -7.72 14.11 -6.78
C VAL A 232 -6.75 13.86 -5.62
N GLY A 233 -7.19 13.17 -4.57
CA GLY A 233 -6.41 12.90 -3.37
C GLY A 233 -6.01 14.16 -2.59
N ALA A 234 -4.95 14.05 -1.82
CA ALA A 234 -4.39 15.12 -0.99
C ALA A 234 -2.97 15.52 -1.44
N GLU A 235 -2.52 16.69 -1.00
CA GLU A 235 -1.13 17.16 -1.10
C GLU A 235 -0.39 16.96 0.24
N SER A 236 0.94 17.01 0.24
CA SER A 236 1.73 16.90 1.48
C SER A 236 1.52 18.13 2.37
N ALA A 237 1.21 17.92 3.64
CA ALA A 237 1.04 19.02 4.59
C ALA A 237 2.37 19.46 5.19
N THR A 238 2.64 20.77 5.18
CA THR A 238 3.80 21.36 5.87
C THR A 238 3.47 21.88 7.27
N PHE A 239 2.18 21.89 7.63
CA PHE A 239 1.66 22.47 8.88
C PHE A 239 2.05 23.94 9.12
N GLY A 240 2.44 24.66 8.06
CA GLY A 240 2.94 26.04 8.17
C GLY A 240 4.35 26.14 8.76
N ILE A 241 5.07 25.03 8.90
CA ILE A 241 6.45 25.01 9.39
C ILE A 241 7.37 25.65 8.32
N PRO A 242 8.08 26.74 8.64
CA PRO A 242 8.95 27.42 7.67
C PRO A 242 10.09 26.51 7.18
N GLY A 243 10.39 26.59 5.89
CA GLY A 243 11.51 25.88 5.25
C GLY A 243 11.20 24.45 4.79
N VAL A 244 10.04 23.88 5.13
CA VAL A 244 9.69 22.51 4.72
C VAL A 244 9.62 22.39 3.20
N ARG A 245 8.96 23.32 2.50
CA ARG A 245 8.84 23.23 1.04
C ARG A 245 10.17 23.50 0.32
N GLU A 246 11.01 24.32 0.93
CA GLU A 246 12.25 24.83 0.37
C GLU A 246 13.41 23.84 0.52
N HIS A 247 13.46 23.10 1.63
CA HIS A 247 14.65 22.34 2.01
C HIS A 247 14.41 20.83 2.24
N SER A 248 13.16 20.35 2.22
CA SER A 248 12.86 18.92 2.35
C SER A 248 12.52 18.25 1.00
N CYS A 249 12.60 16.92 0.95
CA CYS A 249 11.94 16.11 -0.05
C CYS A 249 10.63 15.58 0.50
N PHE A 250 9.53 15.67 -0.25
CA PHE A 250 8.35 14.87 0.05
C PHE A 250 8.56 13.43 -0.44
N LEU A 251 7.64 12.52 -0.11
CA LEU A 251 7.58 11.16 -0.66
C LEU A 251 6.13 10.81 -1.01
N LYS A 252 5.62 11.39 -2.09
CA LYS A 252 4.22 11.26 -2.53
C LYS A 252 4.09 10.78 -3.97
N GLU A 253 4.97 11.25 -4.85
CA GLU A 253 4.95 11.00 -6.29
C GLU A 253 6.27 10.38 -6.81
N VAL A 254 6.30 9.97 -8.07
CA VAL A 254 7.51 9.37 -8.68
C VAL A 254 8.69 10.35 -8.69
N GLY A 255 8.45 11.62 -9.05
CA GLY A 255 9.49 12.64 -9.06
C GLY A 255 10.11 12.87 -7.68
N ASP A 256 9.31 12.75 -6.62
CA ASP A 256 9.80 12.81 -5.25
C ASP A 256 10.80 11.68 -4.95
N ALA A 257 10.47 10.45 -5.35
CA ALA A 257 11.34 9.30 -5.11
C ALA A 257 12.66 9.39 -5.88
N GLN A 258 12.62 9.89 -7.13
CA GLN A 258 13.81 10.15 -7.93
C GLN A 258 14.68 11.25 -7.30
N GLU A 259 14.07 12.35 -6.85
CA GLU A 259 14.78 13.45 -6.19
C GLU A 259 15.44 12.98 -4.88
N ILE A 260 14.75 12.16 -4.08
CA ILE A 260 15.34 11.55 -2.87
C ILE A 260 16.56 10.71 -3.24
N ARG A 261 16.43 9.80 -4.23
CA ARG A 261 17.52 8.94 -4.68
C ARG A 261 18.75 9.75 -5.09
N LYS A 262 18.52 10.77 -5.92
CA LYS A 262 19.56 11.70 -6.36
C LYS A 262 20.23 12.39 -5.18
N ARG A 263 19.46 12.96 -4.23
CA ARG A 263 20.01 13.64 -3.06
C ARG A 263 20.79 12.71 -2.11
N ILE A 264 20.38 11.45 -1.97
CA ILE A 264 21.17 10.45 -1.22
C ILE A 264 22.57 10.36 -1.83
N MET A 265 22.65 10.17 -3.15
CA MET A 265 23.95 10.05 -3.83
C MET A 265 24.72 11.36 -3.84
N ASP A 266 24.07 12.51 -4.01
CA ASP A 266 24.73 13.82 -3.92
C ASP A 266 25.34 14.05 -2.54
N CYS A 267 24.66 13.63 -1.47
CA CYS A 267 25.22 13.69 -0.11
C CYS A 267 26.45 12.80 0.05
N VAL A 268 26.40 11.57 -0.47
CA VAL A 268 27.52 10.62 -0.43
C VAL A 268 28.73 11.16 -1.19
N GLU A 269 28.55 11.56 -2.45
CA GLU A 269 29.62 12.08 -3.30
C GLU A 269 30.22 13.39 -2.75
N THR A 270 29.38 14.27 -2.20
CA THR A 270 29.85 15.52 -1.59
C THR A 270 30.61 15.24 -0.29
N ALA A 271 30.21 14.24 0.49
CA ALA A 271 30.89 13.88 1.73
C ALA A 271 32.29 13.31 1.49
N ILE A 272 32.52 12.61 0.37
CA ILE A 272 33.83 12.05 0.01
C ILE A 272 34.70 13.01 -0.81
N PHE A 273 34.20 14.22 -1.09
CA PHE A 273 34.97 15.20 -1.85
C PHE A 273 36.28 15.57 -1.12
N LYS A 274 37.31 15.85 -1.91
CA LYS A 274 38.66 16.11 -1.38
C LYS A 274 38.64 17.28 -0.40
N ASP A 275 39.32 17.11 0.74
CA ASP A 275 39.53 18.12 1.78
C ASP A 275 38.24 18.54 2.54
N GLN A 276 37.18 17.72 2.51
CA GLN A 276 35.97 17.96 3.28
C GLN A 276 36.20 17.88 4.81
N THR A 277 35.64 18.80 5.57
CA THR A 277 35.77 18.81 7.04
C THR A 277 34.98 17.66 7.68
N LYS A 278 35.47 17.12 8.79
CA LYS A 278 34.82 15.98 9.47
C LYS A 278 33.38 16.30 9.89
N GLU A 279 33.14 17.52 10.34
CA GLU A 279 31.82 17.99 10.77
C GLU A 279 30.83 18.03 9.59
N GLU A 280 31.29 18.46 8.42
CA GLU A 280 30.46 18.53 7.22
C GLU A 280 30.21 17.14 6.63
N VAL A 281 31.20 16.23 6.70
CA VAL A 281 31.01 14.81 6.36
C VAL A 281 29.92 14.18 7.24
N GLN A 282 29.99 14.38 8.55
CA GLN A 282 28.96 13.88 9.48
C GLN A 282 27.59 14.46 9.21
N ARG A 283 27.50 15.76 8.90
CA ARG A 283 26.24 16.40 8.53
C ARG A 283 25.68 15.79 7.23
N LEU A 284 26.46 15.75 6.16
CA LEU A 284 26.03 15.27 4.84
C LEU A 284 25.55 13.82 4.88
N LEU A 285 26.19 12.98 5.69
CA LEU A 285 25.83 11.57 5.84
C LEU A 285 24.76 11.31 6.91
N HIS A 286 24.17 12.37 7.47
CA HIS A 286 23.02 12.26 8.37
C HIS A 286 21.71 12.47 7.60
N MET A 287 20.96 11.39 7.46
CA MET A 287 19.66 11.33 6.80
C MET A 287 18.55 11.44 7.85
N VAL A 288 17.67 12.44 7.72
CA VAL A 288 16.57 12.69 8.64
C VAL A 288 15.23 12.42 7.94
N VAL A 289 14.39 11.61 8.58
CA VAL A 289 13.04 11.26 8.10
C VAL A 289 12.03 11.79 9.09
N VAL A 290 11.08 12.61 8.66
CA VAL A 290 10.02 13.18 9.51
C VAL A 290 8.71 12.45 9.24
N GLY A 291 8.14 11.86 10.29
CA GLY A 291 6.89 11.10 10.26
C GLY A 291 7.11 9.61 10.48
N GLY A 292 6.72 9.10 11.64
CA GLY A 292 6.72 7.70 12.04
C GLY A 292 5.50 6.90 11.57
N GLY A 293 4.78 7.37 10.55
CA GLY A 293 3.78 6.55 9.86
C GLY A 293 4.43 5.48 8.96
N PRO A 294 3.64 4.60 8.32
CA PRO A 294 4.17 3.54 7.46
C PRO A 294 5.18 4.05 6.42
N THR A 295 4.89 5.14 5.71
CA THR A 295 5.78 5.69 4.68
C THR A 295 7.17 6.05 5.22
N GLY A 296 7.26 6.75 6.35
CA GLY A 296 8.56 7.15 6.91
C GLY A 296 9.32 5.98 7.53
N VAL A 297 8.61 5.04 8.17
CA VAL A 297 9.20 3.80 8.70
C VAL A 297 9.75 2.93 7.56
N GLU A 298 8.96 2.70 6.51
CA GLU A 298 9.39 1.92 5.35
C GLU A 298 10.59 2.56 4.65
N PHE A 299 10.57 3.88 4.44
CA PHE A 299 11.71 4.59 3.85
C PHE A 299 12.96 4.52 4.73
N ALA A 300 12.85 4.72 6.04
CA ALA A 300 14.00 4.62 6.94
C ALA A 300 14.63 3.21 6.92
N GLY A 301 13.80 2.17 6.87
CA GLY A 301 14.25 0.78 6.71
C GLY A 301 14.94 0.53 5.36
N GLU A 302 14.30 0.93 4.26
CA GLU A 302 14.86 0.81 2.90
C GLU A 302 16.20 1.54 2.75
N LEU A 303 16.30 2.76 3.29
CA LEU A 303 17.53 3.56 3.27
C LEU A 303 18.66 2.88 4.04
N ARG A 304 18.33 2.29 5.20
CA ARG A 304 19.32 1.58 6.01
C ARG A 304 19.79 0.30 5.32
N ASP A 305 18.89 -0.42 4.65
CA ASP A 305 19.24 -1.60 3.87
C ASP A 305 20.12 -1.23 2.67
N PHE A 306 19.80 -0.14 1.96
CA PHE A 306 20.63 0.35 0.86
C PHE A 306 22.05 0.70 1.32
N PHE A 307 22.18 1.36 2.47
CA PHE A 307 23.49 1.61 3.05
C PHE A 307 24.23 0.31 3.40
N ASN A 308 23.55 -0.61 4.08
CA ASN A 308 24.14 -1.85 4.59
C ASN A 308 24.52 -2.84 3.49
N ASP A 309 23.68 -2.99 2.48
CA ASP A 309 23.82 -4.01 1.45
C ASP A 309 24.60 -3.50 0.25
N ASP A 310 24.58 -2.20 -0.02
CA ASP A 310 25.11 -1.62 -1.26
C ASP A 310 26.17 -0.55 -0.97
N LEU A 311 25.80 0.61 -0.39
CA LEU A 311 26.70 1.76 -0.33
C LEU A 311 28.00 1.50 0.43
N LYS A 312 27.96 0.86 1.61
CA LYS A 312 29.18 0.63 2.39
C LYS A 312 30.18 -0.32 1.70
N LYS A 313 29.73 -1.11 0.72
CA LYS A 313 30.61 -1.98 -0.07
C LYS A 313 31.34 -1.20 -1.16
N TRP A 314 30.65 -0.25 -1.78
CA TRP A 314 31.16 0.52 -2.92
C TRP A 314 31.86 1.82 -2.51
N VAL A 315 31.47 2.41 -1.38
CA VAL A 315 32.03 3.64 -0.80
C VAL A 315 32.35 3.40 0.68
N PRO A 316 33.37 2.59 1.01
CA PRO A 316 33.64 2.19 2.39
C PRO A 316 33.96 3.36 3.33
N GLU A 317 34.41 4.51 2.81
CA GLU A 317 34.80 5.69 3.60
C GLU A 317 33.63 6.32 4.39
N ILE A 318 32.38 6.11 3.96
CA ILE A 318 31.21 6.70 4.63
C ILE A 318 30.73 5.89 5.84
N THR A 319 31.26 4.68 6.03
CA THR A 319 30.70 3.65 6.95
C THR A 319 30.49 4.17 8.37
N ASP A 320 31.48 4.88 8.92
CA ASP A 320 31.45 5.33 10.32
C ASP A 320 30.57 6.58 10.54
N ASN A 321 30.16 7.25 9.47
CA ASN A 321 29.47 8.54 9.52
C ASN A 321 28.01 8.47 9.04
N PHE A 322 27.59 7.40 8.36
CA PHE A 322 26.24 7.27 7.84
C PHE A 322 25.21 7.03 8.96
N LYS A 323 24.29 7.99 9.12
CA LYS A 323 23.32 8.00 10.21
C LYS A 323 21.91 8.20 9.67
N VAL A 324 20.95 7.44 10.18
CA VAL A 324 19.51 7.63 9.91
C VAL A 324 18.80 8.02 11.20
N THR A 325 18.00 9.08 11.16
CA THR A 325 17.15 9.49 12.28
C THR A 325 15.70 9.70 11.84
N LEU A 326 14.79 8.95 12.45
CA LEU A 326 13.35 9.09 12.28
C LEU A 326 12.78 9.97 13.39
N VAL A 327 12.15 11.08 13.03
CA VAL A 327 11.54 12.06 13.93
C VAL A 327 10.02 11.91 13.88
N GLU A 328 9.40 11.70 15.05
CA GLU A 328 7.94 11.54 15.19
C GLU A 328 7.43 12.43 16.34
N ALA A 329 6.36 13.19 16.09
CA ALA A 329 5.78 14.09 17.07
C ALA A 329 4.97 13.35 18.15
N LEU A 330 4.40 12.19 17.81
CA LEU A 330 3.65 11.31 18.69
C LEU A 330 4.57 10.46 19.57
N PRO A 331 4.03 9.82 20.62
CA PRO A 331 4.84 8.98 21.52
C PRO A 331 5.46 7.74 20.88
N ASN A 332 4.88 7.24 19.79
CA ASN A 332 5.27 5.98 19.16
C ASN A 332 5.24 6.11 17.63
N VAL A 333 6.09 5.33 16.94
CA VAL A 333 5.95 5.06 15.51
C VAL A 333 4.80 4.08 15.26
N LEU A 334 4.29 4.04 14.03
CA LEU A 334 3.20 3.16 13.59
C LEU A 334 1.99 3.18 14.56
N PRO A 335 1.43 4.36 14.90
CA PRO A 335 0.46 4.50 15.99
C PRO A 335 -0.86 3.74 15.77
N THR A 336 -1.12 3.26 14.55
CA THR A 336 -2.28 2.44 14.20
C THR A 336 -2.07 0.94 14.43
N PHE A 337 -0.84 0.50 14.75
CA PHE A 337 -0.52 -0.91 14.99
C PHE A 337 -0.60 -1.25 16.48
N SER A 338 -0.75 -2.53 16.80
CA SER A 338 -0.70 -3.00 18.19
C SER A 338 0.63 -2.68 18.88
N LYS A 339 0.59 -2.46 20.20
CA LYS A 339 1.77 -2.13 21.02
C LYS A 339 2.93 -3.13 20.83
N GLN A 340 2.63 -4.42 20.72
CA GLN A 340 3.64 -5.45 20.49
C GLN A 340 4.40 -5.23 19.18
N LEU A 341 3.73 -4.80 18.10
CA LEU A 341 4.36 -4.53 16.81
C LEU A 341 5.15 -3.22 16.82
N ILE A 342 4.69 -2.23 17.59
CA ILE A 342 5.42 -0.99 17.85
C ILE A 342 6.74 -1.31 18.55
N ASP A 343 6.68 -2.02 19.70
CA ASP A 343 7.86 -2.41 20.48
C ASP A 343 8.85 -3.24 19.63
N TYR A 344 8.34 -4.13 18.79
CA TYR A 344 9.14 -4.93 17.85
C TYR A 344 9.83 -4.06 16.78
N THR A 345 9.13 -3.06 16.26
CA THR A 345 9.67 -2.12 15.26
C THR A 345 10.78 -1.27 15.89
N GLU A 346 10.56 -0.71 17.08
CA GLU A 346 11.56 0.08 17.79
C GLU A 346 12.80 -0.73 18.14
N SER A 347 12.63 -1.99 18.58
CA SER A 347 13.75 -2.91 18.83
C SER A 347 14.52 -3.21 17.54
N THR A 348 13.83 -3.47 16.43
CA THR A 348 14.47 -3.74 15.15
C THR A 348 15.24 -2.52 14.64
N PHE A 349 14.66 -1.31 14.75
CA PHE A 349 15.35 -0.08 14.34
C PHE A 349 16.59 0.18 15.17
N LYS A 350 16.54 -0.11 16.47
CA LYS A 350 17.71 -0.04 17.34
C LYS A 350 18.79 -1.06 16.96
N GLU A 351 18.42 -2.29 16.57
CA GLU A 351 19.35 -3.30 16.06
C GLU A 351 20.03 -2.87 14.75
N GLU A 352 19.33 -2.09 13.92
CA GLU A 352 19.82 -1.59 12.64
C GLU A 352 20.41 -0.17 12.71
N ASP A 353 20.75 0.33 13.91
CA ASP A 353 21.25 1.69 14.18
C ASP A 353 20.43 2.84 13.55
N ILE A 354 19.11 2.67 13.44
CA ILE A 354 18.18 3.74 13.10
C ILE A 354 17.76 4.42 14.40
N THR A 355 18.08 5.70 14.54
CA THR A 355 17.69 6.47 15.74
C THR A 355 16.24 6.92 15.61
N ILE A 356 15.38 6.56 16.57
CA ILE A 356 14.01 7.08 16.66
C ILE A 356 13.97 8.22 17.69
N ARG A 357 13.43 9.37 17.29
CA ARG A 357 13.12 10.52 18.14
C ARG A 357 11.61 10.72 18.19
N THR A 358 10.93 10.04 19.12
CA THR A 358 9.50 10.25 19.37
C THR A 358 9.29 11.49 20.23
N LYS A 359 8.03 11.96 20.34
CA LYS A 359 7.66 13.19 21.07
C LYS A 359 8.50 14.40 20.64
N THR A 360 8.93 14.43 19.38
CA THR A 360 9.85 15.42 18.83
C THR A 360 9.20 16.06 17.62
N MET A 361 8.87 17.35 17.75
CA MET A 361 8.12 18.10 16.74
C MET A 361 9.05 19.09 16.05
N VAL A 362 9.20 18.98 14.73
CA VAL A 362 9.93 19.95 13.92
C VAL A 362 9.22 21.31 13.98
N LYS A 363 9.97 22.38 14.23
CA LYS A 363 9.48 23.77 14.32
C LYS A 363 9.96 24.65 13.18
N LYS A 364 11.13 24.34 12.61
CA LYS A 364 11.72 25.05 11.48
C LYS A 364 12.69 24.13 10.74
N VAL A 365 12.78 24.32 9.43
CA VAL A 365 13.75 23.65 8.57
C VAL A 365 14.67 24.71 7.95
N SER A 366 15.98 24.57 8.11
CA SER A 366 16.99 25.32 7.34
C SER A 366 17.53 24.43 6.23
N ASP A 367 18.39 24.99 5.38
CA ASP A 367 19.20 24.30 4.38
C ASP A 367 20.12 23.18 4.94
N LYS A 368 20.59 23.29 6.20
CA LYS A 368 21.57 22.37 6.79
C LYS A 368 21.13 21.63 8.06
N TYR A 369 20.03 22.05 8.68
CA TYR A 369 19.56 21.50 9.95
C TYR A 369 18.06 21.72 10.15
N ILE A 370 17.47 20.95 11.05
CA ILE A 370 16.12 21.20 11.57
C ILE A 370 16.20 21.67 13.02
N GLU A 371 15.29 22.57 13.41
CA GLU A 371 15.01 22.89 14.82
C GLU A 371 13.80 22.07 15.25
N ALA A 372 13.96 21.25 16.29
CA ALA A 372 12.91 20.39 16.80
C ALA A 372 12.69 20.60 18.30
N GLU A 373 11.43 20.62 18.73
CA GLU A 373 11.03 20.64 20.13
C GLU A 373 10.81 19.21 20.59
N SER A 374 11.70 18.68 21.44
CA SER A 374 11.54 17.36 22.05
C SER A 374 10.90 17.49 23.44
N THR A 375 10.03 16.55 23.79
CA THR A 375 9.42 16.46 25.13
C THR A 375 10.09 15.35 25.93
N LYS A 376 10.80 15.73 27.00
CA LYS A 376 11.49 14.80 27.90
C LYS A 376 10.53 13.95 28.73
N PRO A 377 11.01 12.85 29.34
CA PRO A 377 10.21 12.02 30.25
C PRO A 377 9.62 12.79 31.45
N ASP A 378 10.28 13.86 31.91
CA ASP A 378 9.81 14.73 32.98
C ASP A 378 8.77 15.78 32.52
N GLY A 379 8.43 15.79 31.23
CA GLY A 379 7.48 16.72 30.62
C GLY A 379 8.09 18.06 30.19
N THR A 380 9.37 18.31 30.47
CA THR A 380 10.05 19.52 30.00
C THR A 380 10.26 19.48 28.50
N LYS A 381 10.22 20.67 27.87
CA LYS A 381 10.43 20.85 26.44
C LYS A 381 11.80 21.46 26.20
N GLU A 382 12.55 20.88 25.28
CA GLU A 382 13.82 21.45 24.83
C GLU A 382 13.81 21.62 23.31
N ILE A 383 14.44 22.71 22.84
CA ILE A 383 14.70 22.90 21.42
C ILE A 383 16.08 22.33 21.14
N GLU A 384 16.14 21.35 20.24
CA GLU A 384 17.38 20.78 19.74
C GLU A 384 17.56 21.08 18.25
N THR A 385 18.82 21.16 17.83
CA THR A 385 19.19 21.30 16.43
C THR A 385 19.70 19.95 15.93
N ILE A 386 19.12 19.46 14.84
CA ILE A 386 19.52 18.20 14.22
C ILE A 386 20.08 18.51 12.83
N PRO A 387 21.41 18.44 12.63
CA PRO A 387 22.03 18.63 11.32
C PRO A 387 21.60 17.51 10.36
N TYR A 388 21.54 17.79 9.06
CA TYR A 388 21.22 16.77 8.06
C TYR A 388 21.86 17.08 6.71
N GLY A 389 22.05 16.04 5.90
CA GLY A 389 22.35 16.13 4.46
C GLY A 389 21.09 15.97 3.62
N LEU A 390 20.25 14.99 3.98
CA LEU A 390 18.92 14.79 3.40
C LEU A 390 17.84 14.87 4.47
N LEU A 391 16.76 15.60 4.18
CA LEU A 391 15.54 15.63 4.97
C LEU A 391 14.36 15.12 4.13
N VAL A 392 13.73 14.03 4.55
CA VAL A 392 12.51 13.51 3.93
C VAL A 392 11.29 13.77 4.81
N TRP A 393 10.31 14.48 4.27
CA TRP A 393 9.05 14.83 4.93
C TRP A 393 7.94 13.86 4.52
N ALA A 394 7.71 12.85 5.35
CA ALA A 394 6.77 11.74 5.11
C ALA A 394 5.53 11.81 6.03
N THR A 395 5.06 13.02 6.36
CA THR A 395 3.92 13.23 7.26
C THR A 395 2.91 14.24 6.71
N GLY A 396 1.66 14.07 7.14
CA GLY A 396 0.59 15.03 6.94
C GLY A 396 -0.02 15.04 5.54
N ASN A 397 -1.36 15.11 5.49
CA ASN A 397 -2.13 15.34 4.27
C ASN A 397 -2.81 16.71 4.38
N ALA A 398 -2.81 17.46 3.27
CA ALA A 398 -3.48 18.74 3.13
C ALA A 398 -4.45 18.71 1.93
N VAL A 399 -5.49 19.54 2.03
CA VAL A 399 -6.51 19.67 0.98
C VAL A 399 -5.94 20.49 -0.18
N ARG A 400 -6.05 19.98 -1.41
CA ARG A 400 -5.63 20.69 -2.64
C ARG A 400 -6.44 21.97 -2.86
N GLY A 401 -5.85 22.97 -3.52
CA GLY A 401 -6.47 24.26 -3.83
C GLY A 401 -7.87 24.15 -4.45
N VAL A 402 -8.01 23.40 -5.55
CA VAL A 402 -9.29 23.19 -6.24
C VAL A 402 -10.41 22.65 -5.32
N ILE A 403 -10.06 21.89 -4.30
CA ILE A 403 -11.01 21.35 -3.32
C ILE A 403 -11.38 22.39 -2.27
N ARG A 404 -10.41 23.21 -1.82
CA ARG A 404 -10.70 24.35 -0.94
C ARG A 404 -11.67 25.33 -1.63
N ASP A 405 -11.45 25.57 -2.92
CA ASP A 405 -12.31 26.44 -3.72
C ASP A 405 -13.72 25.85 -3.87
N LEU A 406 -13.85 24.55 -4.16
CA LEU A 406 -15.16 23.89 -4.23
C LEU A 406 -15.91 23.90 -2.88
N ILE A 407 -15.21 23.68 -1.77
CA ILE A 407 -15.77 23.78 -0.41
C ILE A 407 -16.36 25.17 -0.18
N SER A 408 -15.68 26.23 -0.62
CA SER A 408 -16.15 27.61 -0.43
C SER A 408 -17.44 27.94 -1.20
N GLN A 409 -17.73 27.21 -2.27
CA GLN A 409 -18.89 27.42 -3.14
C GLN A 409 -20.16 26.70 -2.66
N ILE A 410 -20.03 25.67 -1.81
CA ILE A 410 -21.16 24.82 -1.38
C ILE A 410 -21.49 25.11 0.09
N PRO A 411 -22.65 25.71 0.42
CA PRO A 411 -22.99 26.08 1.80
C PRO A 411 -22.92 24.94 2.82
N ALA A 412 -23.33 23.72 2.42
CA ALA A 412 -23.27 22.53 3.26
C ALA A 412 -21.84 22.07 3.61
N GLN A 413 -20.83 22.58 2.89
CA GLN A 413 -19.41 22.27 3.09
C GLN A 413 -18.69 23.28 3.99
N LYS A 414 -19.34 24.36 4.44
CA LYS A 414 -18.73 25.48 5.19
C LYS A 414 -17.83 25.07 6.36
N ASN A 415 -18.17 23.97 7.05
CA ASN A 415 -17.42 23.48 8.22
C ASN A 415 -16.39 22.40 7.88
N SER A 416 -16.28 22.00 6.62
CA SER A 416 -15.38 20.94 6.19
C SER A 416 -13.98 21.50 5.94
N ARG A 417 -13.03 21.17 6.83
CA ARG A 417 -11.63 21.64 6.74
C ARG A 417 -10.66 20.61 6.18
N ARG A 418 -11.02 19.32 6.24
CA ARG A 418 -10.12 18.19 5.93
C ARG A 418 -10.32 17.61 4.53
N GLY A 419 -11.31 18.09 3.78
CA GLY A 419 -11.69 17.60 2.45
C GLY A 419 -13.19 17.85 2.19
N LEU A 420 -13.78 17.20 1.20
CA LEU A 420 -15.21 17.26 0.90
C LEU A 420 -15.98 16.34 1.85
N ALA A 421 -16.88 16.89 2.66
CA ALA A 421 -17.78 16.07 3.48
C ALA A 421 -18.77 15.33 2.57
N VAL A 422 -18.85 14.02 2.73
CA VAL A 422 -19.73 13.15 1.94
C VAL A 422 -20.72 12.39 2.82
N ASN A 423 -21.83 11.95 2.23
CA ASN A 423 -22.78 11.05 2.87
C ASN A 423 -22.36 9.57 2.74
N GLU A 424 -23.16 8.65 3.24
CA GLU A 424 -22.87 7.20 3.18
C GLU A 424 -22.89 6.59 1.77
N TYR A 425 -23.31 7.34 0.75
CA TYR A 425 -23.21 6.96 -0.67
C TYR A 425 -22.07 7.69 -1.40
N LEU A 426 -21.20 8.38 -0.64
CA LEU A 426 -20.04 9.15 -1.10
C LEU A 426 -20.41 10.38 -1.96
N VAL A 427 -21.68 10.82 -1.89
CA VAL A 427 -22.14 12.07 -2.51
C VAL A 427 -21.65 13.24 -1.65
N VAL A 428 -21.12 14.28 -2.29
CA VAL A 428 -20.70 15.51 -1.60
C VAL A 428 -21.94 16.20 -1.02
N ASN A 429 -21.95 16.42 0.30
CA ASN A 429 -23.08 17.02 1.00
C ASN A 429 -23.44 18.39 0.40
N GLY A 430 -24.74 18.61 0.15
CA GLY A 430 -25.25 19.80 -0.54
C GLY A 430 -25.26 19.71 -2.06
N THR A 431 -24.99 18.53 -2.63
CA THR A 431 -25.04 18.26 -4.08
C THR A 431 -25.78 16.96 -4.36
N GLU A 432 -26.23 16.75 -5.60
CA GLU A 432 -26.91 15.50 -6.03
C GLU A 432 -26.07 14.72 -7.04
N ASN A 433 -25.13 15.38 -7.73
CA ASN A 433 -24.42 14.84 -8.87
C ASN A 433 -22.89 14.95 -8.75
N ILE A 434 -22.37 15.24 -7.55
CA ILE A 434 -20.93 15.27 -7.27
C ILE A 434 -20.61 14.23 -6.20
N TRP A 435 -19.68 13.32 -6.50
CA TRP A 435 -19.16 12.32 -5.60
C TRP A 435 -17.69 12.60 -5.30
N ALA A 436 -17.20 12.17 -4.14
CA ALA A 436 -15.77 12.25 -3.81
C ALA A 436 -15.26 10.92 -3.24
N VAL A 437 -14.03 10.55 -3.59
CA VAL A 437 -13.37 9.31 -3.16
C VAL A 437 -11.90 9.53 -2.79
N GLY A 438 -11.39 8.71 -1.88
CA GLY A 438 -10.02 8.76 -1.38
C GLY A 438 -9.74 10.00 -0.54
N ASP A 439 -8.47 10.40 -0.49
CA ASP A 439 -7.98 11.40 0.48
C ASP A 439 -8.59 12.81 0.35
N CYS A 440 -9.31 13.12 -0.74
CA CYS A 440 -10.02 14.39 -0.86
C CYS A 440 -11.42 14.36 -0.22
N ALA A 441 -11.95 13.19 0.13
CA ALA A 441 -13.22 13.02 0.82
C ALA A 441 -13.02 12.89 2.33
N VAL A 442 -13.96 13.43 3.11
CA VAL A 442 -14.03 13.25 4.56
C VAL A 442 -15.08 12.20 4.85
N THR A 443 -14.61 10.99 5.13
CA THR A 443 -15.42 9.86 5.61
C THR A 443 -15.08 9.56 7.08
N ASN A 444 -15.71 8.53 7.65
CA ASN A 444 -15.37 8.02 8.99
C ASN A 444 -14.12 7.12 8.99
N TYR A 445 -13.39 7.02 7.88
CA TYR A 445 -12.29 6.09 7.69
C TYR A 445 -10.96 6.83 7.47
N ALA A 446 -9.85 6.11 7.70
CA ALA A 446 -8.51 6.67 7.52
C ALA A 446 -8.18 6.88 6.02
N PRO A 447 -7.43 7.94 5.65
CA PRO A 447 -7.04 8.22 4.27
C PRO A 447 -5.98 7.22 3.82
N THR A 448 -6.42 6.08 3.29
CA THR A 448 -5.57 4.97 2.88
C THR A 448 -5.92 4.49 1.47
N ALA A 449 -4.94 3.91 0.79
CA ALA A 449 -5.13 3.24 -0.50
C ALA A 449 -6.24 2.18 -0.45
N GLN A 450 -6.37 1.46 0.68
CA GLN A 450 -7.39 0.42 0.85
C GLN A 450 -8.80 1.01 0.90
N VAL A 451 -9.01 2.09 1.66
CA VAL A 451 -10.30 2.81 1.72
C VAL A 451 -10.65 3.35 0.33
N ALA A 452 -9.72 4.09 -0.29
CA ALA A 452 -9.94 4.64 -1.63
C ALA A 452 -10.26 3.56 -2.67
N ASN A 453 -9.60 2.40 -2.61
CA ASN A 453 -9.89 1.27 -3.50
C ASN A 453 -11.33 0.77 -3.31
N GLN A 454 -11.77 0.59 -2.07
CA GLN A 454 -13.12 0.10 -1.77
C GLN A 454 -14.20 1.13 -2.13
N GLU A 455 -13.96 2.41 -1.87
CA GLU A 455 -14.84 3.52 -2.26
C GLU A 455 -15.03 3.57 -3.78
N GLY A 456 -13.94 3.52 -4.56
CA GLY A 456 -14.03 3.48 -6.03
C GLY A 456 -14.78 2.23 -6.53
N ALA A 457 -14.53 1.06 -5.93
CA ALA A 457 -15.24 -0.17 -6.27
C ALA A 457 -16.72 -0.15 -5.87
N PHE A 458 -17.07 0.59 -4.82
CA PHE A 458 -18.45 0.84 -4.42
C PHE A 458 -19.15 1.75 -5.44
N LEU A 459 -18.55 2.90 -5.79
CA LEU A 459 -19.12 3.80 -6.79
C LEU A 459 -19.33 3.14 -8.15
N ALA A 460 -18.40 2.28 -8.59
CA ALA A 460 -18.57 1.55 -9.83
C ALA A 460 -19.84 0.68 -9.82
N ARG A 461 -20.07 -0.05 -8.71
CA ARG A 461 -21.28 -0.87 -8.54
C ARG A 461 -22.53 0.01 -8.47
N LEU A 462 -22.44 1.14 -7.75
CA LEU A 462 -23.52 2.11 -7.64
C LEU A 462 -23.94 2.63 -9.02
N PHE A 463 -23.00 3.13 -9.80
CA PHE A 463 -23.28 3.70 -11.13
C PHE A 463 -23.79 2.63 -12.11
N ASN A 464 -23.17 1.45 -12.17
CA ASN A 464 -23.69 0.37 -13.03
C ASN A 464 -25.13 -0.03 -12.65
N THR A 465 -25.47 0.03 -11.36
CA THR A 465 -26.83 -0.26 -10.88
C THR A 465 -27.78 0.88 -11.20
N MET A 466 -27.36 2.13 -11.03
CA MET A 466 -28.14 3.32 -11.40
C MET A 466 -28.47 3.31 -12.90
N ALA A 467 -27.49 3.11 -13.78
CA ALA A 467 -27.72 3.02 -15.22
C ALA A 467 -28.71 1.89 -15.59
N LYS A 468 -28.56 0.73 -14.96
CA LYS A 468 -29.49 -0.40 -15.18
C LYS A 468 -30.91 -0.06 -14.75
N THR A 469 -31.07 0.58 -13.58
CA THR A 469 -32.38 1.02 -13.08
C THR A 469 -32.99 2.04 -14.02
N GLU A 470 -32.24 3.07 -14.41
CA GLU A 470 -32.69 4.13 -15.33
C GLU A 470 -33.10 3.55 -16.70
N ALA A 471 -32.35 2.60 -17.24
CA ALA A 471 -32.69 1.94 -18.50
C ALA A 471 -34.01 1.14 -18.41
N ILE A 472 -34.24 0.45 -17.29
CA ILE A 472 -35.50 -0.27 -17.05
C ILE A 472 -36.67 0.72 -16.91
N GLU A 473 -36.49 1.80 -16.17
CA GLU A 473 -37.51 2.84 -15.97
C GLU A 473 -37.86 3.57 -17.28
N ALA A 474 -36.85 3.89 -18.10
CA ALA A 474 -37.05 4.45 -19.44
C ALA A 474 -37.84 3.49 -20.34
N GLY A 475 -37.46 2.21 -20.39
CA GLY A 475 -38.19 1.19 -21.15
C GLY A 475 -39.63 1.00 -20.65
N LEU A 476 -39.87 1.06 -19.34
CA LEU A 476 -41.22 1.02 -18.77
C LEU A 476 -42.07 2.23 -19.22
N LYS A 477 -41.47 3.42 -19.27
CA LYS A 477 -42.15 4.64 -19.74
C LYS A 477 -42.51 4.53 -21.23
N GLU A 478 -41.59 4.05 -22.06
CA GLU A 478 -41.83 3.83 -23.49
C GLU A 478 -42.93 2.80 -23.74
N LEU A 479 -42.86 1.64 -23.07
CA LEU A 479 -43.89 0.60 -23.19
C LEU A 479 -45.25 1.09 -22.67
N SER A 480 -45.29 1.87 -21.59
CA SER A 480 -46.54 2.47 -21.10
C SER A 480 -47.17 3.40 -22.13
N ASN A 481 -46.36 4.20 -22.82
CA ASN A 481 -46.84 5.05 -23.91
C ASN A 481 -47.32 4.21 -25.10
N ALA A 482 -46.56 3.18 -25.49
CA ALA A 482 -46.92 2.27 -26.58
C ALA A 482 -48.21 1.48 -26.29
N GLN A 483 -48.43 1.08 -25.04
CA GLN A 483 -49.65 0.41 -24.60
C GLN A 483 -50.89 1.30 -24.80
N ALA A 484 -50.77 2.60 -24.50
CA ALA A 484 -51.88 3.56 -24.60
C ALA A 484 -52.36 3.75 -26.05
N VAL A 485 -51.45 3.64 -27.02
CA VAL A 485 -51.74 3.82 -28.46
C VAL A 485 -51.91 2.49 -29.22
N ALA A 486 -51.92 1.35 -28.53
CA ALA A 486 -51.94 0.04 -29.17
C ALA A 486 -53.25 -0.21 -29.96
N PRO A 487 -53.17 -0.58 -31.26
CA PRO A 487 -54.33 -0.69 -32.15
C PRO A 487 -55.18 -1.94 -31.92
N SER A 488 -54.64 -2.99 -31.30
CA SER A 488 -55.35 -4.25 -31.04
C SER A 488 -55.19 -4.72 -29.58
N GLY A 489 -56.19 -5.46 -29.09
CA GLY A 489 -56.16 -6.04 -27.74
C GLY A 489 -55.02 -7.06 -27.55
N GLU A 490 -54.66 -7.79 -28.61
CA GLU A 490 -53.55 -8.75 -28.58
C GLU A 490 -52.20 -8.04 -28.43
N GLN A 491 -51.96 -6.98 -29.21
CA GLN A 491 -50.72 -6.20 -29.11
C GLN A 491 -50.62 -5.52 -27.74
N ARG A 492 -51.74 -5.02 -27.21
CA ARG A 492 -51.81 -4.48 -25.85
C ARG A 492 -51.43 -5.52 -24.80
N ASN A 493 -51.88 -6.77 -24.94
CA ASN A 493 -51.56 -7.85 -24.01
C ASN A 493 -50.07 -8.22 -24.05
N ARG A 494 -49.45 -8.27 -25.23
CA ARG A 494 -48.00 -8.53 -25.36
C ARG A 494 -47.18 -7.45 -24.66
N ILE A 495 -47.52 -6.17 -24.88
CA ILE A 495 -46.85 -5.03 -24.22
C ILE A 495 -47.02 -5.12 -22.69
N LEU A 496 -48.20 -5.51 -22.20
CA LEU A 496 -48.44 -5.72 -20.77
C LEU A 496 -47.53 -6.81 -20.17
N ASP A 497 -47.28 -7.89 -20.91
CA ASP A 497 -46.37 -8.96 -20.45
C ASP A 497 -44.90 -8.51 -20.41
N GLU A 498 -44.48 -7.68 -21.37
CA GLU A 498 -43.17 -7.02 -21.35
C GLU A 498 -43.03 -6.06 -20.16
N ILE A 499 -44.05 -5.23 -19.89
CA ILE A 499 -44.10 -4.34 -18.71
C ILE A 499 -43.97 -5.16 -17.42
N ARG A 500 -44.72 -6.26 -17.27
CA ARG A 500 -44.61 -7.15 -16.10
C ARG A 500 -43.20 -7.71 -15.96
N THR A 501 -42.56 -8.07 -17.07
CA THR A 501 -41.19 -8.59 -17.09
C THR A 501 -40.18 -7.53 -16.64
N LEU A 502 -40.28 -6.30 -17.16
CA LEU A 502 -39.44 -5.19 -16.75
C LEU A 502 -39.67 -4.79 -15.28
N GLN A 503 -40.90 -4.75 -14.81
CA GLN A 503 -41.22 -4.52 -13.39
C GLN A 503 -40.60 -5.60 -12.48
N LYS A 504 -40.65 -6.87 -12.91
CA LYS A 504 -39.99 -7.98 -12.20
C LYS A 504 -38.47 -7.81 -12.19
N ASN A 505 -37.88 -7.35 -13.29
CA ASN A 505 -36.45 -7.06 -13.38
C ASN A 505 -36.04 -5.86 -12.50
N LEU A 506 -36.87 -4.81 -12.43
CA LEU A 506 -36.68 -3.68 -11.53
C LEU A 506 -36.68 -4.12 -10.07
N ARG A 507 -37.68 -4.92 -9.65
CA ARG A 507 -37.75 -5.49 -8.29
C ARG A 507 -36.57 -6.41 -7.96
N ARG A 508 -35.98 -7.07 -8.96
CA ARG A 508 -34.79 -7.92 -8.82
C ARG A 508 -33.49 -7.13 -8.80
N THR A 509 -33.50 -5.89 -9.29
CA THR A 509 -32.31 -5.03 -9.28
C THR A 509 -32.07 -4.61 -7.84
N LYS A 510 -31.10 -5.26 -7.21
CA LYS A 510 -30.78 -5.07 -5.80
C LYS A 510 -30.34 -3.63 -5.57
N GLN A 511 -31.07 -2.89 -4.75
CA GLN A 511 -30.63 -1.59 -4.27
C GLN A 511 -29.31 -1.74 -3.51
N ILE A 512 -28.35 -0.88 -3.84
CA ILE A 512 -27.06 -0.86 -3.15
C ILE A 512 -27.26 -0.12 -1.84
N GLY A 513 -26.95 -0.79 -0.73
CA GLY A 513 -26.93 -0.17 0.59
C GLY A 513 -25.77 0.81 0.76
N PRO A 514 -25.67 1.47 1.91
CA PRO A 514 -24.61 2.44 2.17
C PRO A 514 -23.21 1.83 2.10
N PHE A 515 -22.21 2.66 1.79
CA PHE A 515 -20.82 2.25 1.79
C PHE A 515 -20.40 1.79 3.19
N GLN A 516 -19.81 0.60 3.25
CA GLN A 516 -19.23 0.03 4.46
C GLN A 516 -17.80 -0.40 4.16
N TYR A 517 -16.86 0.23 4.84
CA TYR A 517 -15.45 -0.15 4.75
C TYR A 517 -15.20 -1.46 5.49
N SER A 518 -14.49 -2.37 4.83
CA SER A 518 -13.95 -3.60 5.43
C SER A 518 -12.45 -3.45 5.62
N HIS A 519 -12.00 -3.31 6.87
CA HIS A 519 -10.58 -3.28 7.19
C HIS A 519 -9.97 -4.67 6.95
N GLN A 520 -8.96 -4.77 6.08
CA GLN A 520 -8.32 -6.07 5.76
C GLN A 520 -6.95 -6.21 6.47
N GLY A 521 -6.65 -5.33 7.41
CA GLY A 521 -5.37 -5.26 8.10
C GLY A 521 -4.44 -4.15 7.59
N SER A 522 -3.31 -4.03 8.27
CA SER A 522 -2.24 -3.07 8.00
C SER A 522 -0.90 -3.79 7.93
N LEU A 523 -0.02 -3.38 7.01
CA LEU A 523 1.32 -3.94 6.87
C LEU A 523 2.34 -2.80 6.73
N ALA A 524 3.53 -2.99 7.27
CA ALA A 524 4.66 -2.08 7.07
C ALA A 524 5.98 -2.86 6.97
N TYR A 525 6.80 -2.53 5.99
CA TYR A 525 8.20 -2.96 5.96
C TYR A 525 9.02 -2.21 7.02
N ILE A 526 9.95 -2.89 7.69
CA ILE A 526 10.76 -2.31 8.79
C ILE A 526 12.27 -2.56 8.63
N GLY A 527 12.75 -2.79 7.42
CA GLY A 527 14.17 -3.05 7.14
C GLY A 527 14.58 -4.52 7.30
N LYS A 528 15.75 -4.88 6.78
CA LYS A 528 16.43 -6.18 6.90
C LYS A 528 15.54 -7.39 6.61
N GLU A 529 14.76 -7.34 5.53
CA GLU A 529 13.85 -8.42 5.15
C GLU A 529 12.87 -8.78 6.31
N ARG A 530 12.47 -7.80 7.12
CA ARG A 530 11.46 -7.93 8.18
C ARG A 530 10.28 -6.99 7.90
N ALA A 531 9.08 -7.42 8.26
CA ALA A 531 7.88 -6.62 8.19
C ALA A 531 7.02 -6.84 9.44
N VAL A 532 6.09 -5.92 9.68
CA VAL A 532 5.00 -6.09 10.65
C VAL A 532 3.67 -6.15 9.91
N ALA A 533 2.78 -7.00 10.38
CA ALA A 533 1.43 -7.14 9.86
C ALA A 533 0.43 -7.27 11.01
N ASP A 534 -0.64 -6.50 10.94
CA ASP A 534 -1.79 -6.58 11.83
C ASP A 534 -3.02 -6.91 10.96
N VAL A 535 -3.44 -8.17 10.95
CA VAL A 535 -4.47 -8.67 10.02
C VAL A 535 -5.68 -9.14 10.81
N SER A 536 -6.86 -8.64 10.46
CA SER A 536 -8.12 -9.14 11.00
C SER A 536 -8.44 -10.51 10.40
N TRP A 537 -8.51 -11.54 11.23
CA TRP A 537 -8.82 -12.91 10.84
C TRP A 537 -9.89 -13.51 11.75
N LEU A 538 -11.01 -13.94 11.16
CA LEU A 538 -12.20 -14.39 11.88
C LEU A 538 -12.68 -13.31 12.88
N SER A 539 -12.73 -13.62 14.17
CA SER A 539 -13.18 -12.73 15.24
C SER A 539 -12.03 -12.05 15.99
N GLY A 540 -10.78 -12.16 15.52
CA GLY A 540 -9.60 -11.62 16.20
C GLY A 540 -8.64 -10.89 15.26
N ASN A 541 -7.65 -10.22 15.84
CA ASN A 541 -6.54 -9.61 15.11
C ASN A 541 -5.28 -10.47 15.32
N ILE A 542 -4.61 -10.80 14.22
CA ILE A 542 -3.33 -11.51 14.21
C ILE A 542 -2.23 -10.47 14.01
N ALA A 543 -1.48 -10.21 15.06
CA ALA A 543 -0.26 -9.41 15.02
C ALA A 543 0.95 -10.33 14.77
N SER A 544 1.72 -10.06 13.71
CA SER A 544 2.88 -10.84 13.32
C SER A 544 4.03 -9.93 12.90
N GLY A 545 5.26 -10.29 13.25
CA GLY A 545 6.47 -9.59 12.87
C GLY A 545 7.61 -10.53 12.50
N GLY A 546 8.46 -10.11 11.56
CA GLY A 546 9.70 -10.80 11.18
C GLY A 546 9.76 -11.22 9.72
N THR A 547 10.66 -12.17 9.41
CA THR A 547 10.99 -12.53 8.02
C THR A 547 9.86 -13.29 7.30
N LEU A 548 9.13 -14.16 8.01
CA LEU A 548 7.95 -14.80 7.42
C LEU A 548 6.86 -13.77 7.10
N THR A 549 6.68 -12.77 7.97
CA THR A 549 5.79 -11.63 7.76
C THR A 549 6.23 -10.79 6.57
N TYR A 550 7.54 -10.64 6.34
CA TYR A 550 8.07 -9.99 5.15
C TYR A 550 7.74 -10.75 3.85
N LEU A 551 7.85 -12.07 3.83
CA LEU A 551 7.41 -12.88 2.68
C LEU A 551 5.90 -12.73 2.42
N PHE A 552 5.11 -12.68 3.51
CA PHE A 552 3.68 -12.38 3.43
C PHE A 552 3.42 -10.96 2.87
N TRP A 553 4.13 -9.95 3.36
CA TRP A 553 4.09 -8.57 2.85
C TRP A 553 4.34 -8.52 1.34
N ARG A 554 5.41 -9.17 0.85
CA ARG A 554 5.72 -9.22 -0.59
C ARG A 554 4.58 -9.86 -1.38
N SER A 555 4.04 -10.97 -0.89
CA SER A 555 2.93 -11.69 -1.52
C SER A 555 1.67 -10.81 -1.62
N VAL A 556 1.30 -10.13 -0.53
CA VAL A 556 0.15 -9.23 -0.48
C VAL A 556 0.31 -8.09 -1.47
N TYR A 557 1.43 -7.35 -1.42
CA TYR A 557 1.63 -6.21 -2.31
C TYR A 557 1.74 -6.60 -3.79
N LEU A 558 2.35 -7.76 -4.08
CA LEU A 558 2.36 -8.31 -5.43
C LEU A 558 0.94 -8.66 -5.91
N SER A 559 0.11 -9.26 -5.06
CA SER A 559 -1.29 -9.56 -5.41
C SER A 559 -2.12 -8.31 -5.66
N MET A 560 -1.88 -7.24 -4.88
CA MET A 560 -2.58 -5.95 -4.95
C MET A 560 -2.22 -5.08 -6.14
N CYS A 561 -1.08 -5.34 -6.82
CA CYS A 561 -0.71 -4.65 -8.05
C CYS A 561 -1.86 -4.69 -9.08
N PHE A 562 -2.12 -3.57 -9.74
CA PHE A 562 -3.33 -3.40 -10.56
C PHE A 562 -3.29 -4.15 -11.89
N SER A 563 -2.11 -4.43 -12.43
CA SER A 563 -1.93 -5.13 -13.70
C SER A 563 -0.96 -6.30 -13.57
N THR A 564 -1.10 -7.28 -14.46
CA THR A 564 -0.14 -8.39 -14.58
C THR A 564 1.25 -7.87 -14.95
N ARG A 565 1.34 -6.77 -15.71
CA ARG A 565 2.60 -6.11 -16.05
C ARG A 565 3.34 -5.65 -14.79
N ASN A 566 2.69 -4.88 -13.90
CA ASN A 566 3.31 -4.43 -12.66
C ASN A 566 3.81 -5.62 -11.82
N ARG A 567 3.01 -6.70 -11.73
CA ARG A 567 3.38 -7.91 -10.98
C ARG A 567 4.67 -8.53 -11.50
N VAL A 568 4.77 -8.71 -12.81
CA VAL A 568 5.97 -9.27 -13.44
C VAL A 568 7.18 -8.36 -13.22
N LEU A 569 7.02 -7.05 -13.43
CA LEU A 569 8.11 -6.09 -13.30
C LEU A 569 8.62 -5.97 -11.86
N VAL A 570 7.73 -5.83 -10.87
CA VAL A 570 8.11 -5.81 -9.45
C VAL A 570 8.81 -7.11 -9.04
N SER A 571 8.30 -8.26 -9.48
CA SER A 571 8.94 -9.55 -9.21
C SER A 571 10.34 -9.61 -9.82
N PHE A 572 10.51 -9.07 -11.02
CA PHE A 572 11.81 -9.04 -11.70
C PHE A 572 12.79 -8.09 -11.02
N ASP A 573 12.35 -6.90 -10.59
CA ASP A 573 13.17 -5.95 -9.85
C ASP A 573 13.69 -6.56 -8.55
N TRP A 574 12.81 -7.22 -7.81
CA TRP A 574 13.15 -7.99 -6.64
C TRP A 574 14.19 -9.09 -6.85
N ILE A 575 14.10 -9.81 -7.98
CA ILE A 575 15.08 -10.84 -8.35
C ILE A 575 16.40 -10.20 -8.75
N LYS A 576 16.36 -9.17 -9.61
CA LYS A 576 17.54 -8.41 -10.03
C LYS A 576 18.30 -7.85 -8.83
N ALA A 577 17.61 -7.17 -7.92
CA ALA A 577 18.21 -6.58 -6.74
C ALA A 577 18.88 -7.64 -5.84
N LYS A 578 18.26 -8.83 -5.72
CA LYS A 578 18.86 -9.93 -4.95
C LYS A 578 20.09 -10.54 -5.64
N MET A 579 20.10 -10.57 -6.98
CA MET A 579 21.19 -11.17 -7.76
C MET A 579 22.38 -10.22 -7.96
N PHE A 580 22.11 -8.94 -8.19
CA PHE A 580 23.10 -7.96 -8.63
C PHE A 580 23.35 -6.82 -7.63
N GLY A 581 22.55 -6.75 -6.55
CA GLY A 581 22.49 -5.57 -5.68
C GLY A 581 21.54 -4.51 -6.23
N ARG A 582 21.32 -3.46 -5.45
CA ARG A 582 20.56 -2.29 -5.92
C ARG A 582 21.44 -1.45 -6.83
N ASP A 583 20.83 -0.74 -7.78
CA ASP A 583 21.58 0.22 -8.58
C ASP A 583 22.03 1.38 -7.68
N VAL A 584 23.32 1.74 -7.74
CA VAL A 584 23.92 2.87 -6.98
C VAL A 584 24.17 4.09 -7.86
N SER A 585 23.78 4.05 -9.13
CA SER A 585 23.83 5.21 -10.01
C SER A 585 22.85 6.31 -9.56
N ARG A 586 23.23 7.56 -9.85
CA ARG A 586 22.49 8.76 -9.41
C ARG A 586 21.12 8.92 -10.09
N GLU A 587 21.01 8.49 -11.34
CA GLU A 587 19.87 8.78 -12.24
C GLU A 587 18.82 7.66 -12.26
#